data_AF-A0A2T1CRI3-F1
#
_entry.id   AF-A0A2T1CRI3-F1
#
_cell.length_a   1.000
_cell.length_b   1.000
_cell.length_c   1.000
_cell.angle_alpha   90.00
_cell.angle_beta   90.00
_cell.angle_gamma   90.00
#
_symmetry.space_group_name_H-M   'P 1'
#
loop_
_entity.id
_entity.type
_entity.pdbx_description
1 polymer ?
#
loop_
_entity_poly.entity_id
_entity_poly.type
_entity_poly.pdbx_seq_one_letter_code
_entity_poly.pdbx_strand_id
1 'polypeptide(L)'
;MDSNVSKKTNSHNFFKLRFNQKKLGISVKNLLKQELLLILDLYQQKLNVKIEPKLLTNLLEVKVEVFPGKSSPTSWRNYCLRTNSSDLAKVQYLPIIYSCPLGMSLAANLQQSPQTIMEQLACLLTSKDDPDLERRQLLTEIVSSGWINFYLDARFIADWLGRSLCWSQNNGINQPQLTARAIYTLDTTPTKLFPAQYIHARCCSLLRLGARENLITLADNQAQITQPESIPWLDREHNLWLSEIAEYNLLQQLMTISDSWVDNSDCRWSKLALNLSQNTAIFLADCRFLGEVKQKYPQKAIARLGLIVLVQFWLEKILVEKLGVAAPREL
;
A
#
# COMPACT_ATOMS: atom_id res chain seq x y z
N MET A 1 46.91 -21.68 -27.69
CA MET A 1 45.96 -22.80 -27.55
C MET A 1 46.06 -23.29 -26.11
N ASP A 2 45.10 -23.18 -25.21
CA ASP A 2 43.74 -22.66 -25.28
C ASP A 2 43.33 -22.11 -23.91
N SER A 3 42.43 -21.14 -23.96
CA SER A 3 41.62 -20.58 -22.89
C SER A 3 40.85 -21.65 -22.09
N ASN A 4 40.74 -21.49 -20.78
CA ASN A 4 39.47 -21.76 -20.10
C ASN A 4 39.34 -21.04 -18.75
N VAL A 5 38.71 -19.87 -18.81
CA VAL A 5 38.09 -19.17 -17.70
C VAL A 5 36.75 -19.87 -17.40
N SER A 6 36.68 -20.64 -16.31
CA SER A 6 35.40 -21.19 -15.85
C SER A 6 34.67 -20.19 -14.95
N LYS A 7 33.73 -19.47 -15.58
CA LYS A 7 32.56 -18.86 -14.95
C LYS A 7 31.83 -19.88 -14.06
N LYS A 8 31.61 -19.57 -12.79
CA LYS A 8 30.52 -20.08 -11.92
C LYS A 8 30.48 -19.22 -10.64
N THR A 9 29.71 -18.14 -10.66
CA THR A 9 28.31 -18.00 -10.18
C THR A 9 28.24 -17.42 -8.77
N ASN A 10 28.32 -16.09 -8.69
CA ASN A 10 28.04 -15.27 -7.50
C ASN A 10 26.54 -15.07 -7.23
N SER A 11 25.64 -15.82 -7.87
CA SER A 11 24.18 -15.64 -7.75
C SER A 11 23.55 -16.29 -6.53
N HIS A 12 24.26 -17.12 -5.77
CA HIS A 12 23.65 -17.88 -4.65
C HIS A 12 23.64 -17.18 -3.29
N ASN A 13 24.34 -16.06 -3.11
CA ASN A 13 24.40 -15.38 -1.81
C ASN A 13 23.43 -14.19 -1.67
N PHE A 14 22.74 -13.76 -2.74
CA PHE A 14 21.80 -12.63 -2.67
C PHE A 14 20.38 -13.01 -2.19
N PHE A 15 20.02 -14.30 -2.18
CA PHE A 15 18.67 -14.75 -1.78
C PHE A 15 18.50 -15.04 -0.27
N LYS A 16 19.47 -14.69 0.58
CA LYS A 16 19.39 -14.93 2.04
C LYS A 16 18.74 -13.80 2.85
N LEU A 17 18.11 -12.82 2.22
CA LEU A 17 17.11 -12.01 2.92
C LEU A 17 15.78 -12.78 2.91
N ARG A 18 15.64 -13.75 3.82
CA ARG A 18 14.35 -14.40 4.11
C ARG A 18 13.42 -13.39 4.78
N PHE A 19 12.89 -12.48 3.99
CA PHE A 19 11.74 -11.70 4.38
C PHE A 19 10.53 -12.65 4.46
N ASN A 20 9.76 -12.54 5.54
CA ASN A 20 8.59 -13.38 5.76
C ASN A 20 7.54 -13.04 4.68
N GLN A 21 7.48 -13.82 3.59
CA GLN A 21 6.78 -13.49 2.34
C GLN A 21 5.31 -13.06 2.52
N LYS A 22 4.63 -13.56 3.56
CA LYS A 22 3.24 -13.19 3.86
C LYS A 22 3.07 -11.79 4.48
N LYS A 23 4.05 -11.27 5.23
CA LYS A 23 4.00 -9.90 5.82
C LYS A 23 4.44 -8.82 4.83
N LEU A 24 5.19 -9.19 3.80
CA LEU A 24 5.66 -8.23 2.79
C LEU A 24 4.55 -7.73 1.87
N GLY A 25 3.60 -8.63 1.53
CA GLY A 25 2.58 -8.33 0.52
C GLY A 25 1.58 -7.23 0.89
N ILE A 26 1.56 -6.80 2.16
CA ILE A 26 0.69 -5.72 2.64
C ILE A 26 1.40 -4.36 2.77
N SER A 27 2.73 -4.33 2.81
CA SER A 27 3.47 -3.07 2.88
C SER A 27 3.87 -2.63 1.48
N VAL A 28 3.31 -1.51 1.04
CA VAL A 28 3.66 -0.90 -0.24
C VAL A 28 5.14 -0.52 -0.26
N LYS A 29 5.69 0.02 0.83
CA LYS A 29 7.13 0.30 0.92
C LYS A 29 7.97 -0.93 0.63
N ASN A 30 7.62 -2.09 1.19
CA ASN A 30 8.39 -3.30 0.96
C ASN A 30 8.25 -3.84 -0.47
N LEU A 31 7.07 -3.72 -1.07
CA LEU A 31 6.88 -4.02 -2.51
C LEU A 31 7.75 -3.10 -3.36
N LEU A 32 7.75 -1.80 -3.09
CA LEU A 32 8.58 -0.82 -3.79
C LEU A 32 10.08 -1.04 -3.57
N LYS A 33 10.49 -1.47 -2.38
CA LYS A 33 11.87 -1.86 -2.10
C LYS A 33 12.30 -3.04 -2.97
N GLN A 34 11.43 -4.03 -3.17
CA GLN A 34 11.72 -5.16 -4.07
C GLN A 34 11.89 -4.69 -5.52
N GLU A 35 10.99 -3.82 -6.00
CA GLU A 35 11.12 -3.21 -7.33
C GLU A 35 12.41 -2.39 -7.47
N LEU A 36 12.75 -1.59 -6.46
CA LEU A 36 14.00 -0.83 -6.41
C LEU A 36 15.24 -1.73 -6.52
N LEU A 37 15.23 -2.91 -5.88
CA LEU A 37 16.33 -3.86 -6.01
C LEU A 37 16.48 -4.36 -7.45
N LEU A 38 15.37 -4.72 -8.09
CA LEU A 38 15.38 -5.14 -9.49
C LEU A 38 15.88 -4.02 -10.42
N ILE A 39 15.51 -2.76 -10.13
CA ILE A 39 16.00 -1.58 -10.87
C ILE A 39 17.53 -1.45 -10.69
N LEU A 40 18.01 -1.57 -9.46
CA LEU A 40 19.43 -1.42 -9.15
C LEU A 40 20.28 -2.57 -9.71
N ASP A 41 19.76 -3.79 -9.72
CA ASP A 41 20.43 -4.93 -10.32
C ASP A 41 20.56 -4.76 -11.84
N LEU A 42 19.51 -4.31 -12.52
CA LEU A 42 19.58 -3.96 -13.95
C LEU A 42 20.57 -2.82 -14.21
N TYR A 43 20.59 -1.80 -13.35
CA TYR A 43 21.54 -0.69 -13.44
C TYR A 43 22.99 -1.17 -13.34
N GLN A 44 23.29 -2.04 -12.36
CA GLN A 44 24.62 -2.65 -12.21
C GLN A 44 25.02 -3.47 -13.43
N GLN A 45 24.10 -4.28 -13.97
CA GLN A 45 24.36 -5.13 -15.13
C GLN A 45 24.62 -4.33 -16.41
N LYS A 46 23.78 -3.33 -16.70
CA LYS A 46 23.86 -2.57 -17.96
C LYS A 46 24.99 -1.55 -17.98
N LEU A 47 25.32 -0.94 -16.83
CA LEU A 47 26.38 0.08 -16.76
C LEU A 47 27.71 -0.47 -16.22
N ASN A 48 27.77 -1.76 -15.91
CA ASN A 48 28.96 -2.42 -15.35
C ASN A 48 29.49 -1.71 -14.09
N VAL A 49 28.57 -1.20 -13.27
CA VAL A 49 28.87 -0.51 -12.02
C VAL A 49 28.69 -1.51 -10.88
N LYS A 50 29.64 -1.55 -9.93
CA LYS A 50 29.49 -2.34 -8.70
C LYS A 50 28.90 -1.47 -7.61
N ILE A 51 27.71 -1.84 -7.12
CA ILE A 51 27.12 -1.25 -5.92
C ILE A 51 27.45 -2.16 -4.74
N GLU A 52 28.03 -1.62 -3.68
CA GLU A 52 28.37 -2.42 -2.51
C GLU A 52 27.11 -3.00 -1.83
N PRO A 53 27.13 -4.26 -1.38
CA PRO A 53 25.98 -4.87 -0.70
C PRO A 53 25.52 -4.12 0.56
N LYS A 54 26.46 -3.51 1.30
CA LYS A 54 26.16 -2.67 2.48
C LYS A 54 25.38 -1.40 2.11
N LEU A 55 25.65 -0.88 0.92
CA LEU A 55 24.99 0.30 0.36
C LEU A 55 23.57 -0.07 -0.10
N LEU A 56 23.39 -1.25 -0.70
CA LEU A 56 22.07 -1.82 -0.99
C LEU A 56 21.23 -1.99 0.27
N THR A 57 21.79 -2.50 1.37
CA THR A 57 21.06 -2.58 2.63
C THR A 57 20.71 -1.20 3.19
N ASN A 58 21.62 -0.22 3.13
CA ASN A 58 21.35 1.14 3.56
C ASN A 58 20.35 1.87 2.64
N LEU A 59 20.36 1.56 1.33
CA LEU A 59 19.38 2.03 0.35
C LEU A 59 17.99 1.46 0.60
N LEU A 60 17.90 0.22 1.07
CA LEU A 60 16.63 -0.38 1.49
C LEU A 60 16.14 0.17 2.83
N GLU A 61 17.04 0.76 3.62
CA GLU A 61 16.68 1.56 4.81
C GLU A 61 16.31 3.01 4.46
N VAL A 62 16.53 3.45 3.21
CA VAL A 62 16.06 4.76 2.76
C VAL A 62 14.55 4.84 2.94
N LYS A 63 14.12 5.97 3.51
CA LYS A 63 12.72 6.26 3.77
C LYS A 63 12.00 6.45 2.44
N VAL A 64 11.42 5.37 1.92
CA VAL A 64 10.33 5.48 0.96
C VAL A 64 9.17 6.10 1.74
N GLU A 65 8.88 7.36 1.46
CA GLU A 65 7.83 8.11 2.16
C GLU A 65 6.62 8.26 1.25
N VAL A 66 5.43 8.13 1.85
CA VAL A 66 4.19 8.50 1.19
C VAL A 66 4.15 10.01 1.12
N PHE A 67 4.17 10.58 -0.07
CA PHE A 67 4.10 12.03 -0.22
C PHE A 67 2.64 12.49 -0.06
N PRO A 68 2.30 13.32 0.95
CA PRO A 68 0.97 13.91 1.02
C PRO A 68 0.86 14.93 -0.11
N GLY A 69 0.02 14.67 -1.12
CA GLY A 69 -0.07 15.40 -2.39
C GLY A 69 -0.40 16.90 -2.28
N LYS A 70 0.55 17.69 -1.76
CA LYS A 70 0.42 19.15 -1.56
C LYS A 70 1.21 19.96 -2.58
N SER A 71 2.03 19.35 -3.43
CA SER A 71 2.84 20.06 -4.43
C SER A 71 2.51 19.66 -5.87
N SER A 72 1.84 20.61 -6.53
CA SER A 72 1.64 20.88 -7.96
C SER A 72 1.27 19.75 -8.94
N PRO A 73 0.09 19.83 -9.59
CA PRO A 73 -0.34 19.00 -10.73
C PRO A 73 0.47 19.13 -12.02
N THR A 74 1.47 20.02 -12.08
CA THR A 74 2.18 20.34 -13.34
C THR A 74 3.10 19.22 -13.82
N SER A 75 3.84 18.55 -12.93
CA SER A 75 4.69 17.42 -13.37
C SER A 75 3.85 16.21 -13.76
N TRP A 76 2.79 15.89 -13.00
CA TRP A 76 1.83 14.83 -13.33
C TRP A 76 1.12 15.04 -14.66
N ARG A 77 0.55 16.23 -14.92
CA ARG A 77 -0.10 16.54 -16.20
C ARG A 77 0.87 16.45 -17.36
N ASN A 78 2.08 16.98 -17.20
CA ASN A 78 3.12 16.90 -18.22
C ASN A 78 3.62 15.48 -18.45
N TYR A 79 3.64 14.62 -17.43
CA TYR A 79 3.98 13.20 -17.53
C TYR A 79 2.88 12.40 -18.25
N CYS A 80 1.61 12.62 -17.91
CA CYS A 80 0.47 12.01 -18.62
C CYS A 80 0.48 12.38 -20.11
N LEU A 81 0.81 13.64 -20.42
CA LEU A 81 0.96 14.12 -21.80
C LEU A 81 2.17 13.51 -22.52
N ARG A 82 3.27 13.21 -21.82
CA ARG A 82 4.49 12.61 -22.41
C ARG A 82 4.42 11.10 -22.61
N THR A 83 3.69 10.39 -21.76
CA THR A 83 3.66 8.91 -21.79
C THR A 83 2.63 8.34 -22.74
N ASN A 84 1.84 9.16 -23.45
CA ASN A 84 0.68 8.73 -24.24
C ASN A 84 -0.24 7.76 -23.47
N SER A 85 -0.20 7.79 -22.14
CA SER A 85 -1.04 6.97 -21.29
C SER A 85 -2.38 7.67 -21.16
N SER A 86 -3.27 7.38 -22.12
CA SER A 86 -4.64 7.90 -22.18
C SER A 86 -5.46 7.60 -20.92
N ASP A 87 -5.01 6.65 -20.11
CA ASP A 87 -5.68 6.19 -18.90
C ASP A 87 -5.41 7.12 -17.71
N LEU A 88 -4.25 7.78 -17.66
CA LEU A 88 -3.86 8.66 -16.54
C LEU A 88 -4.38 10.10 -16.69
N ALA A 89 -4.64 10.54 -17.92
CA ALA A 89 -5.16 11.87 -18.20
C ALA A 89 -6.64 12.07 -17.77
N LYS A 90 -7.36 10.97 -17.48
CA LYS A 90 -8.75 10.98 -17.00
C LYS A 90 -8.89 11.04 -15.48
N VAL A 91 -7.79 10.94 -14.74
CA VAL A 91 -7.81 10.83 -13.28
C VAL A 91 -8.10 12.21 -12.67
N GLN A 92 -9.32 12.41 -12.17
CA GLN A 92 -9.76 13.62 -11.45
C GLN A 92 -9.14 13.77 -10.05
N TYR A 93 -8.29 12.83 -9.63
CA TYR A 93 -7.81 12.70 -8.26
C TYR A 93 -6.27 12.78 -8.19
N LEU A 94 -5.75 13.17 -7.02
CA LEU A 94 -4.31 13.19 -6.77
C LEU A 94 -3.81 11.75 -6.69
N PRO A 95 -2.77 11.37 -7.47
CA PRO A 95 -2.23 10.02 -7.39
C PRO A 95 -1.58 9.77 -6.03
N ILE A 96 -1.57 8.51 -5.59
CA ILE A 96 -0.80 8.10 -4.42
C ILE A 96 0.66 7.95 -4.85
N ILE A 97 1.53 8.78 -4.27
CA ILE A 97 2.95 8.86 -4.65
C ILE A 97 3.81 8.38 -3.48
N TYR A 98 4.73 7.48 -3.78
CA TYR A 98 5.83 7.11 -2.90
C TYR A 98 7.13 7.70 -3.45
N SER A 99 7.89 8.40 -2.63
CA SER A 99 9.11 9.08 -3.07
C SER A 99 10.33 8.48 -2.38
N CYS A 100 11.41 8.32 -3.14
CA CYS A 100 12.69 7.80 -2.65
C CYS A 100 13.86 8.70 -3.11
N PRO A 101 14.74 9.16 -2.21
CA PRO A 101 15.94 9.95 -2.53
C PRO A 101 17.08 9.09 -3.10
N LEU A 102 16.78 8.30 -4.13
CA LEU A 102 17.69 7.29 -4.67
C LEU A 102 18.98 7.89 -5.24
N GLY A 103 18.87 8.94 -6.04
CA GLY A 103 20.01 9.58 -6.70
C GLY A 103 21.01 10.17 -5.71
N MET A 104 20.51 10.80 -4.63
CA MET A 104 21.37 11.32 -3.56
C MET A 104 22.10 10.20 -2.82
N SER A 105 21.41 9.09 -2.58
CA SER A 105 21.97 7.95 -1.87
C SER A 105 23.05 7.22 -2.69
N LEU A 106 22.90 7.20 -4.02
CA LEU A 106 23.89 6.63 -4.93
C LEU A 106 25.07 7.57 -5.22
N ALA A 107 24.84 8.89 -5.27
CA ALA A 107 25.85 9.89 -5.61
C ALA A 107 27.09 9.83 -4.72
N ALA A 108 26.89 9.60 -3.41
CA ALA A 108 27.97 9.50 -2.44
C ALA A 108 28.99 8.39 -2.78
N ASN A 109 28.55 7.34 -3.48
CA ASN A 109 29.36 6.16 -3.75
C ASN A 109 29.81 6.04 -5.21
N LEU A 110 28.98 6.51 -6.14
CA LEU A 110 29.31 6.47 -7.56
C LEU A 110 30.18 7.65 -8.01
N GLN A 111 30.44 8.62 -7.12
CA GLN A 111 31.18 9.86 -7.42
C GLN A 111 30.61 10.61 -8.64
N GLN A 112 29.31 10.45 -8.88
CA GLN A 112 28.55 11.10 -9.94
C GLN A 112 27.51 12.02 -9.33
N SER A 113 27.11 13.05 -10.07
CA SER A 113 26.02 13.91 -9.59
C SER A 113 24.73 13.09 -9.47
N PRO A 114 23.87 13.37 -8.47
CA PRO A 114 22.55 12.72 -8.36
C PRO A 114 21.76 12.80 -9.66
N GLN A 115 21.83 13.93 -10.36
CA GLN A 115 21.14 14.15 -11.63
C GLN A 115 21.62 13.19 -12.72
N THR A 116 22.94 13.01 -12.88
CA THR A 116 23.51 12.10 -13.87
C THR A 116 23.08 10.66 -13.63
N ILE A 117 23.10 10.20 -12.37
CA ILE A 117 22.67 8.85 -12.00
C ILE A 117 21.19 8.65 -12.32
N MET A 118 20.39 9.65 -11.99
CA MET A 118 18.96 9.63 -12.24
C MET A 118 18.64 9.66 -13.74
N GLU A 119 19.34 10.45 -14.56
CA GLU A 119 19.17 10.45 -16.02
C GLU A 119 19.52 9.09 -16.64
N GLN A 120 20.61 8.45 -16.18
CA GLN A 120 20.97 7.11 -16.61
C GLN A 120 19.88 6.08 -16.23
N LEU A 121 19.35 6.14 -15.00
CA LEU A 121 18.23 5.31 -14.58
C LEU A 121 16.99 5.56 -15.45
N ALA A 122 16.70 6.81 -15.82
CA ALA A 122 15.58 7.15 -16.69
C ALA A 122 15.69 6.48 -18.06
N CYS A 123 16.88 6.53 -18.66
CA CYS A 123 17.15 5.88 -19.94
C CYS A 123 16.99 4.36 -19.85
N LEU A 124 17.39 3.74 -18.73
CA LEU A 124 17.23 2.29 -18.52
C LEU A 124 15.77 1.88 -18.32
N LEU A 125 15.00 2.70 -17.61
CA LEU A 125 13.58 2.45 -17.35
C LEU A 125 12.67 2.71 -18.56
N THR A 126 13.15 3.48 -19.54
CA THR A 126 12.42 3.79 -20.79
C THR A 126 12.88 2.97 -22.00
N SER A 127 13.99 2.24 -21.89
CA SER A 127 14.47 1.33 -22.93
C SER A 127 13.50 0.14 -23.07
N LYS A 128 12.84 0.05 -24.23
CA LYS A 128 11.89 -1.01 -24.59
C LYS A 128 12.54 -2.37 -24.91
N ASP A 129 13.87 -2.44 -24.83
CA ASP A 129 14.65 -3.61 -25.30
C ASP A 129 14.77 -4.73 -24.26
N ASP A 130 14.03 -4.65 -23.15
CA ASP A 130 14.14 -5.59 -22.04
C ASP A 130 12.78 -6.21 -21.67
N PRO A 131 12.54 -7.49 -22.00
CA PRO A 131 11.26 -8.15 -21.75
C PRO A 131 10.93 -8.31 -20.25
N ASP A 132 11.93 -8.20 -19.36
CA ASP A 132 11.67 -8.16 -17.91
C ASP A 132 11.12 -6.81 -17.44
N LEU A 133 11.26 -5.75 -18.26
CA LEU A 133 10.72 -4.41 -17.97
C LEU A 133 9.23 -4.30 -18.29
N GLU A 134 8.72 -5.05 -19.28
CA GLU A 134 7.29 -5.08 -19.63
C GLU A 134 6.40 -5.64 -18.51
N ARG A 135 6.98 -6.38 -17.56
CA ARG A 135 6.28 -6.88 -16.37
C ARG A 135 6.11 -5.83 -15.26
N ARG A 136 6.74 -4.65 -15.37
CA ARG A 136 6.74 -3.65 -14.29
C ARG A 136 5.41 -2.88 -14.27
N GLN A 137 4.66 -3.08 -13.20
CA GLN A 137 3.35 -2.48 -12.95
C GLN A 137 3.42 -1.09 -12.30
N LEU A 138 4.58 -0.42 -12.37
CA LEU A 138 4.80 0.79 -11.58
C LEU A 138 5.35 1.93 -12.41
N LEU A 139 4.59 3.03 -12.39
CA LEU A 139 4.93 4.24 -13.10
C LEU A 139 5.96 5.02 -12.29
N THR A 140 7.12 5.26 -12.89
CA THR A 140 8.22 5.99 -12.24
C THR A 140 8.45 7.33 -12.91
N GLU A 141 8.63 8.37 -12.09
CA GLU A 141 9.13 9.67 -12.53
C GLU A 141 10.42 9.99 -11.80
N ILE A 142 11.32 10.61 -12.53
CA ILE A 142 12.61 11.02 -12.03
C ILE A 142 12.62 12.53 -11.89
N VAL A 143 12.84 12.99 -10.67
CA VAL A 143 12.83 14.42 -10.32
C VAL A 143 14.27 14.93 -10.33
N SER A 144 14.48 16.11 -10.91
CA SER A 144 15.79 16.75 -11.08
C SER A 144 16.61 16.91 -9.79
N SER A 145 15.96 16.83 -8.62
CA SER A 145 16.58 16.87 -7.30
C SER A 145 17.19 15.54 -6.84
N GLY A 146 17.23 14.50 -7.67
CA GLY A 146 17.78 13.18 -7.30
C GLY A 146 16.76 12.26 -6.62
N TRP A 147 15.46 12.56 -6.74
CA TRP A 147 14.38 11.74 -6.24
C TRP A 147 13.77 10.89 -7.35
N ILE A 148 13.29 9.71 -6.99
CA ILE A 148 12.39 8.90 -7.80
C ILE A 148 11.02 8.87 -7.14
N ASN A 149 9.99 9.19 -7.93
CA ASN A 149 8.59 9.10 -7.55
C ASN A 149 7.99 7.84 -8.17
N PHE A 150 7.28 7.09 -7.34
CA PHE A 150 6.53 5.90 -7.69
C PHE A 150 5.04 6.23 -7.63
N TYR A 151 4.39 6.21 -8.78
CA TYR A 151 2.95 6.40 -8.91
C TYR A 151 2.27 5.04 -8.88
N LEU A 152 1.34 4.88 -7.95
CA LEU A 152 0.54 3.66 -7.86
C LEU A 152 -0.62 3.77 -8.84
N ASP A 153 -0.65 2.89 -9.85
CA ASP A 153 -1.77 2.81 -10.78
C ASP A 153 -2.94 1.99 -10.19
N ALA A 154 -4.06 1.97 -10.92
CA ALA A 154 -5.27 1.27 -10.51
C ALA A 154 -5.02 -0.24 -10.26
N ARG A 155 -4.19 -0.88 -11.08
CA ARG A 155 -3.91 -2.31 -11.01
C ARG A 155 -3.08 -2.64 -9.77
N PHE A 156 -2.03 -1.87 -9.51
CA PHE A 156 -1.21 -2.01 -8.31
C PHE A 156 -2.06 -1.84 -7.04
N ILE A 157 -2.92 -0.82 -7.01
CA ILE A 157 -3.81 -0.57 -5.86
C ILE A 157 -4.78 -1.73 -5.67
N ALA A 158 -5.40 -2.22 -6.75
CA ALA A 158 -6.32 -3.37 -6.70
C ALA A 158 -5.62 -4.65 -6.21
N ASP A 159 -4.42 -4.93 -6.71
CA ASP A 159 -3.61 -6.08 -6.28
C ASP A 159 -3.23 -5.96 -4.80
N TRP A 160 -2.83 -4.76 -4.35
CA TRP A 160 -2.54 -4.49 -2.95
C TRP A 160 -3.78 -4.65 -2.08
N LEU A 161 -4.95 -4.17 -2.52
CA LEU A 161 -6.22 -4.33 -1.81
C LEU A 161 -6.60 -5.80 -1.65
N GLY A 162 -6.50 -6.59 -2.72
CA GLY A 162 -6.74 -8.03 -2.70
C GLY A 162 -5.81 -8.76 -1.73
N ARG A 163 -4.49 -8.50 -1.79
CA ARG A 163 -3.50 -9.08 -0.87
C ARG A 163 -3.76 -8.67 0.57
N SER A 164 -4.09 -7.40 0.81
CA SER A 164 -4.37 -6.86 2.14
C SER A 164 -5.62 -7.49 2.74
N LEU A 165 -6.66 -7.69 1.94
CA LEU A 165 -7.88 -8.33 2.39
C LEU A 165 -7.66 -9.82 2.68
N CYS A 166 -7.01 -10.57 1.78
CA CYS A 166 -6.65 -11.95 2.05
C CYS A 166 -5.78 -12.09 3.31
N TRP A 167 -4.86 -11.15 3.53
CA TRP A 167 -4.05 -11.12 4.73
C TRP A 167 -4.88 -10.81 5.98
N SER A 168 -5.82 -9.85 5.92
CA SER A 168 -6.69 -9.50 7.05
C SER A 168 -7.60 -10.64 7.44
N GLN A 169 -8.09 -11.44 6.49
CA GLN A 169 -8.88 -12.64 6.80
C GLN A 169 -8.04 -13.71 7.51
N ASN A 170 -6.81 -13.95 7.04
CA ASN A 170 -5.93 -14.99 7.58
C ASN A 170 -5.24 -14.59 8.90
N ASN A 171 -5.09 -13.30 9.16
CA ASN A 171 -4.45 -12.75 10.36
C ASN A 171 -5.44 -11.99 11.25
N GLY A 172 -6.74 -12.06 10.91
CA GLY A 172 -7.81 -11.76 11.83
C GLY A 172 -7.56 -12.53 13.10
N ILE A 173 -7.83 -11.91 14.25
CA ILE A 173 -7.49 -12.45 15.55
C ILE A 173 -8.25 -13.78 15.72
N ASN A 174 -7.64 -14.90 15.34
CA ASN A 174 -8.07 -16.26 15.65
C ASN A 174 -7.80 -16.49 17.14
N GLN A 175 -8.53 -15.81 18.02
CA GLN A 175 -8.49 -16.12 19.44
C GLN A 175 -9.89 -16.27 20.01
N PRO A 176 -10.28 -17.52 20.31
CA PRO A 176 -11.18 -17.87 21.41
C PRO A 176 -10.60 -17.51 22.80
N GLN A 177 -9.46 -16.78 22.87
CA GLN A 177 -8.68 -16.56 24.08
C GLN A 177 -8.74 -15.12 24.63
N LEU A 178 -9.15 -14.11 23.85
CA LEU A 178 -9.47 -12.77 24.41
C LEU A 178 -10.90 -12.68 24.94
N THR A 179 -11.72 -13.69 24.69
CA THR A 179 -12.98 -13.95 25.41
C THR A 179 -12.75 -14.45 26.84
N ALA A 180 -11.51 -14.80 27.22
CA ALA A 180 -11.15 -14.98 28.62
C ALA A 180 -10.78 -13.62 29.24
N ARG A 181 -11.80 -12.82 29.58
CA ARG A 181 -11.71 -11.76 30.62
C ARG A 181 -10.42 -10.92 30.60
N ALA A 182 -10.00 -10.41 29.45
CA ALA A 182 -9.31 -9.13 29.51
C ALA A 182 -10.39 -8.11 29.88
N ILE A 183 -10.52 -7.83 31.17
CA ILE A 183 -11.35 -6.76 31.72
C ILE A 183 -10.72 -5.45 31.22
N TYR A 184 -10.87 -5.16 29.94
CA TYR A 184 -10.72 -3.81 29.42
C TYR A 184 -12.02 -3.12 29.77
N THR A 185 -12.14 -2.67 31.01
CA THR A 185 -13.24 -1.81 31.44
C THR A 185 -13.34 -0.65 30.46
N LEU A 186 -14.53 -0.43 29.87
CA LEU A 186 -14.80 0.79 29.12
C LEU A 186 -14.45 2.04 29.95
N ASP A 187 -14.61 1.94 31.28
CA ASP A 187 -14.28 2.99 32.26
C ASP A 187 -12.80 3.41 32.32
N THR A 188 -11.87 2.57 31.83
CA THR A 188 -10.43 2.91 31.83
C THR A 188 -9.92 3.35 30.46
N THR A 189 -10.81 3.48 29.47
CA THR A 189 -10.39 3.94 28.14
C THR A 189 -10.00 5.41 28.20
N PRO A 190 -8.82 5.80 27.71
CA PRO A 190 -8.51 7.21 27.53
C PRO A 190 -9.59 7.82 26.64
N THR A 191 -10.31 8.84 27.10
CA THR A 191 -11.40 9.51 26.34
C THR A 191 -11.00 9.87 24.92
N LYS A 192 -9.69 10.09 24.72
CA LYS A 192 -9.06 10.39 23.43
C LYS A 192 -9.15 9.26 22.40
N LEU A 193 -9.40 8.00 22.79
CA LEU A 193 -9.47 6.84 21.89
C LEU A 193 -10.90 6.40 21.55
N PHE A 194 -11.91 6.98 22.20
CA PHE A 194 -13.31 6.70 21.92
C PHE A 194 -13.69 6.85 20.42
N PRO A 195 -13.21 7.86 19.67
CA PRO A 195 -13.50 7.96 18.24
C PRO A 195 -13.07 6.72 17.45
N ALA A 196 -11.96 6.08 17.82
CA ALA A 196 -11.48 4.88 17.16
C ALA A 196 -12.32 3.65 17.49
N GLN A 197 -12.77 3.52 18.74
CA GLN A 197 -13.68 2.46 19.15
C GLN A 197 -15.05 2.61 18.47
N TYR A 198 -15.58 3.84 18.43
CA TYR A 198 -16.83 4.16 17.74
C TYR A 198 -16.77 3.81 16.26
N ILE A 199 -15.73 4.23 15.55
CA ILE A 199 -15.59 3.91 14.12
C ILE A 199 -15.44 2.40 13.91
N HIS A 200 -14.69 1.70 14.75
CA HIS A 200 -14.60 0.24 14.69
C HIS A 200 -15.99 -0.44 14.83
N ALA A 201 -16.77 -0.08 15.86
CA ALA A 201 -18.11 -0.62 16.08
C ALA A 201 -19.07 -0.27 14.93
N ARG A 202 -18.96 0.94 14.38
CA ARG A 202 -19.71 1.37 13.21
C ARG A 202 -19.37 0.54 11.98
N CYS A 203 -18.08 0.29 11.71
CA CYS A 203 -17.65 -0.60 10.63
C CYS A 203 -18.23 -2.00 10.80
N CYS A 204 -18.17 -2.58 12.01
CA CYS A 204 -18.79 -3.88 12.29
C CYS A 204 -20.29 -3.90 11.95
N SER A 205 -21.01 -2.85 12.31
CA SER A 205 -22.44 -2.72 12.04
C SER A 205 -22.74 -2.56 10.55
N LEU A 206 -21.93 -1.81 9.81
CA LEU A 206 -22.06 -1.62 8.37
C LEU A 206 -21.75 -2.91 7.58
N LEU A 207 -20.78 -3.70 8.02
CA LEU A 207 -20.50 -5.00 7.41
C LEU A 207 -21.67 -5.97 7.58
N ARG A 208 -22.25 -6.03 8.78
CA ARG A 208 -23.47 -6.82 9.03
C ARG A 208 -24.65 -6.34 8.18
N LEU A 209 -24.79 -5.02 8.00
CA LEU A 209 -25.78 -4.46 7.10
C LEU A 209 -25.52 -4.87 5.64
N GLY A 210 -24.27 -4.77 5.16
CA GLY A 210 -23.88 -5.25 3.83
C GLY A 210 -24.20 -6.72 3.61
N ALA A 211 -24.02 -7.56 4.64
CA ALA A 211 -24.39 -8.96 4.60
C ALA A 211 -25.91 -9.19 4.51
N ARG A 212 -26.70 -8.49 5.33
CA ARG A 212 -28.18 -8.53 5.27
C ARG A 212 -28.72 -8.07 3.92
N GLU A 213 -28.01 -7.13 3.29
CA GLU A 213 -28.34 -6.59 1.97
C GLU A 213 -27.83 -7.46 0.81
N ASN A 214 -27.25 -8.64 1.09
CA ASN A 214 -26.66 -9.58 0.12
C ASN A 214 -25.56 -8.97 -0.77
N LEU A 215 -24.84 -7.97 -0.27
CA LEU A 215 -23.68 -7.40 -0.97
C LEU A 215 -22.41 -8.20 -0.71
N ILE A 216 -22.28 -8.75 0.49
CA ILE A 216 -21.14 -9.58 0.91
C ILE A 216 -21.65 -10.76 1.72
N THR A 217 -20.84 -11.80 1.86
CA THR A 217 -21.16 -12.94 2.73
C THR A 217 -20.14 -13.02 3.84
N LEU A 218 -20.61 -12.90 5.08
CA LEU A 218 -19.77 -13.02 6.26
C LEU A 218 -19.74 -14.46 6.76
N ALA A 219 -18.60 -14.89 7.28
CA ALA A 219 -18.47 -16.16 8.01
C ALA A 219 -19.19 -16.08 9.36
N ASP A 220 -19.43 -17.24 10.00
CA ASP A 220 -20.22 -17.37 11.24
C ASP A 220 -19.74 -16.48 12.41
N ASN A 221 -18.46 -16.08 12.41
CA ASN A 221 -17.88 -15.16 13.39
C ASN A 221 -18.22 -13.67 13.16
N GLN A 222 -18.98 -13.37 12.09
CA GLN A 222 -19.48 -12.04 11.64
C GLN A 222 -18.40 -10.98 11.38
N ALA A 223 -17.13 -11.37 11.30
CA ALA A 223 -16.01 -10.46 11.12
C ALA A 223 -15.21 -10.72 9.84
N GLN A 224 -15.48 -11.82 9.14
CA GLN A 224 -14.69 -12.26 8.00
C GLN A 224 -15.55 -12.41 6.75
N ILE A 225 -15.05 -11.95 5.59
CA ILE A 225 -15.70 -12.20 4.30
C ILE A 225 -15.30 -13.61 3.83
N THR A 226 -16.28 -14.40 3.40
CA THR A 226 -16.09 -15.80 2.95
C THR A 226 -15.30 -15.91 1.64
N GLN A 227 -15.41 -14.93 0.74
CA GLN A 227 -14.71 -14.88 -0.55
C GLN A 227 -14.02 -13.52 -0.75
N PRO A 228 -12.91 -13.23 -0.04
CA PRO A 228 -12.20 -11.95 -0.16
C PRO A 228 -11.64 -11.73 -1.57
N GLU A 229 -11.26 -12.79 -2.28
CA GLU A 229 -10.77 -12.74 -3.66
C GLU A 229 -11.83 -12.30 -4.68
N SER A 230 -13.11 -12.36 -4.31
CA SER A 230 -14.22 -12.01 -5.20
C SER A 230 -14.59 -10.52 -5.17
N ILE A 231 -13.91 -9.69 -4.36
CA ILE A 231 -14.17 -8.24 -4.36
C ILE A 231 -13.68 -7.64 -5.69
N PRO A 232 -14.57 -7.02 -6.49
CA PRO A 232 -14.18 -6.39 -7.73
C PRO A 232 -13.64 -5.01 -7.43
N TRP A 233 -12.31 -4.89 -7.39
CA TRP A 233 -11.64 -3.60 -7.22
C TRP A 233 -11.60 -2.79 -8.52
N LEU A 234 -11.60 -3.47 -9.67
CA LEU A 234 -11.50 -2.88 -11.00
C LEU A 234 -12.80 -3.01 -11.81
N ASP A 235 -13.07 -2.03 -12.66
CA ASP A 235 -14.07 -2.10 -13.72
C ASP A 235 -13.54 -2.86 -14.96
N ARG A 236 -14.34 -2.91 -16.03
CA ARG A 236 -13.96 -3.63 -17.26
C ARG A 236 -12.84 -2.92 -18.02
N GLU A 237 -12.72 -1.62 -17.80
CA GLU A 237 -11.73 -0.72 -18.37
C GLU A 237 -10.44 -0.66 -17.53
N HIS A 238 -10.32 -1.48 -16.48
CA HIS A 238 -9.19 -1.53 -15.53
C HIS A 238 -9.00 -0.26 -14.68
N ASN A 239 -10.06 0.54 -14.50
CA ASN A 239 -10.07 1.62 -13.51
C ASN A 239 -10.58 1.11 -12.17
N LEU A 240 -10.17 1.76 -11.09
CA LEU A 240 -10.72 1.46 -9.76
C LEU A 240 -12.19 1.88 -9.68
N TRP A 241 -13.03 1.03 -9.09
CA TRP A 241 -14.38 1.41 -8.69
C TRP A 241 -14.40 2.52 -7.62
N LEU A 242 -13.28 2.63 -6.90
CA LEU A 242 -13.00 3.69 -5.94
C LEU A 242 -12.51 4.92 -6.71
N SER A 243 -13.40 5.90 -6.83
CA SER A 243 -13.15 7.14 -7.55
C SER A 243 -13.05 8.32 -6.60
N GLU A 244 -13.88 8.43 -5.57
CA GLU A 244 -14.01 9.65 -4.77
C GLU A 244 -12.74 10.03 -3.98
N ILE A 245 -12.53 11.34 -3.77
CA ILE A 245 -11.39 11.86 -2.99
C ILE A 245 -11.34 11.22 -1.59
N ALA A 246 -12.49 11.05 -0.94
CA ALA A 246 -12.56 10.44 0.38
C ALA A 246 -12.12 8.96 0.38
N GLU A 247 -12.33 8.23 -0.72
CA GLU A 247 -11.84 6.86 -0.90
C GLU A 247 -10.31 6.82 -1.01
N TYR A 248 -9.74 7.71 -1.81
CA TYR A 248 -8.28 7.82 -1.97
C TYR A 248 -7.57 8.25 -0.68
N ASN A 249 -8.15 9.20 0.06
CA ASN A 249 -7.62 9.59 1.36
C ASN A 249 -7.62 8.41 2.34
N LEU A 250 -8.70 7.61 2.34
CA LEU A 250 -8.78 6.41 3.16
C LEU A 250 -7.76 5.35 2.72
N LEU A 251 -7.59 5.11 1.42
CA LEU A 251 -6.58 4.22 0.86
C LEU A 251 -5.16 4.61 1.30
N GLN A 252 -4.81 5.89 1.17
CA GLN A 252 -3.51 6.40 1.58
C GLN A 252 -3.26 6.18 3.08
N GLN A 253 -4.29 6.38 3.91
CA GLN A 253 -4.20 6.16 5.35
C GLN A 253 -4.05 4.67 5.70
N LEU A 254 -4.75 3.77 5.00
CA LEU A 254 -4.61 2.32 5.16
C LEU A 254 -3.21 1.83 4.76
N MET A 255 -2.68 2.32 3.63
CA MET A 255 -1.32 1.99 3.20
C MET A 255 -0.28 2.48 4.20
N THR A 256 -0.40 3.72 4.67
CA THR A 256 0.50 4.27 5.70
C THR A 256 0.53 3.42 6.98
N ILE A 257 -0.64 2.91 7.40
CA ILE A 257 -0.76 2.02 8.56
C ILE A 257 -0.08 0.68 8.27
N SER A 258 -0.35 0.09 7.11
CA SER A 258 0.24 -1.19 6.72
C SER A 258 1.77 -1.14 6.67
N ASP A 259 2.34 -0.05 6.15
CA ASP A 259 3.78 0.17 6.14
C ASP A 259 4.33 0.33 7.55
N SER A 260 3.71 1.19 8.37
CA SER A 260 4.12 1.42 9.75
C SER A 260 4.07 0.14 10.59
N TRP A 261 3.10 -0.74 10.29
CA TRP A 261 2.91 -2.02 10.96
C TRP A 261 4.02 -3.01 10.64
N VAL A 262 4.38 -3.13 9.36
CA VAL A 262 5.44 -4.05 8.92
C VAL A 262 6.82 -3.52 9.30
N ASP A 263 7.04 -2.21 9.19
CA ASP A 263 8.28 -1.55 9.62
C ASP A 263 8.48 -1.68 11.15
N ASN A 264 7.45 -2.07 11.91
CA ASN A 264 7.41 -2.08 13.38
C ASN A 264 7.97 -0.79 13.99
N SER A 265 7.77 0.31 13.29
CA SER A 265 8.23 1.63 13.70
C SER A 265 7.60 2.03 15.03
N ASP A 266 8.35 2.76 15.87
CA ASP A 266 7.86 3.44 17.07
C ASP A 266 6.97 4.64 16.68
N CYS A 267 5.89 4.34 15.97
CA CYS A 267 4.91 5.30 15.53
C CYS A 267 3.97 5.66 16.68
N ARG A 268 3.42 6.88 16.62
CA ARG A 268 2.30 7.28 17.47
C ARG A 268 1.02 6.57 17.01
N TRP A 269 0.86 5.31 17.40
CA TRP A 269 -0.27 4.44 17.05
C TRP A 269 -1.63 5.06 17.37
N SER A 270 -1.73 5.82 18.47
CA SER A 270 -2.92 6.59 18.81
C SER A 270 -3.26 7.64 17.76
N LYS A 271 -2.26 8.35 17.21
CA LYS A 271 -2.47 9.32 16.13
C LYS A 271 -2.90 8.63 14.83
N LEU A 272 -2.30 7.49 14.49
CA LEU A 272 -2.69 6.71 13.31
C LEU A 272 -4.13 6.20 13.43
N ALA A 273 -4.53 5.67 14.59
CA ALA A 273 -5.90 5.24 14.86
C ALA A 273 -6.89 6.40 14.71
N LEU A 274 -6.59 7.57 15.29
CA LEU A 274 -7.46 8.74 15.20
C LEU A 274 -7.56 9.30 13.78
N ASN A 275 -6.46 9.35 13.05
CA ASN A 275 -6.47 9.76 11.65
C ASN A 275 -7.28 8.77 10.78
N LEU A 276 -7.13 7.46 11.00
CA LEU A 276 -7.93 6.44 10.31
C LEU A 276 -9.41 6.62 10.62
N SER A 277 -9.74 6.88 11.88
CA SER A 277 -11.11 7.11 12.34
C SER A 277 -11.73 8.33 11.67
N GLN A 278 -11.00 9.44 11.61
CA GLN A 278 -11.45 10.67 10.97
C GLN A 278 -11.64 10.50 9.45
N ASN A 279 -10.68 9.89 8.75
CA ASN A 279 -10.80 9.63 7.31
C ASN A 279 -11.94 8.67 7.01
N THR A 280 -12.17 7.68 7.87
CA THR A 280 -13.32 6.76 7.75
C THR A 280 -14.63 7.49 7.95
N ALA A 281 -14.73 8.41 8.93
CA ALA A 281 -15.95 9.19 9.15
C ALA A 281 -16.31 10.03 7.92
N ILE A 282 -15.32 10.70 7.31
CA ILE A 282 -15.48 11.47 6.07
C ILE A 282 -15.92 10.55 4.93
N PHE A 283 -15.21 9.43 4.73
CA PHE A 283 -15.56 8.42 3.73
C PHE A 283 -17.00 7.93 3.90
N LEU A 284 -17.44 7.60 5.11
CA LEU A 284 -18.80 7.11 5.36
C LEU A 284 -19.88 8.18 5.14
N ALA A 285 -19.54 9.46 5.31
CA ALA A 285 -20.44 10.57 5.03
C ALA A 285 -20.58 10.83 3.53
N ASP A 286 -19.45 10.84 2.81
CA ASP A 286 -19.39 11.24 1.40
C ASP A 286 -19.66 10.07 0.43
N CYS A 287 -19.34 8.84 0.84
CA CYS A 287 -19.35 7.65 -0.03
C CYS A 287 -20.45 6.65 0.37
N ARG A 288 -21.67 6.87 -0.12
CA ARG A 288 -22.80 5.94 0.09
C ARG A 288 -22.56 4.60 -0.59
N PHE A 289 -22.72 3.47 0.11
CA PHE A 289 -22.70 2.14 -0.53
C PHE A 289 -24.10 1.50 -0.63
N LEU A 290 -25.11 2.09 0.02
CA LEU A 290 -26.52 1.66 -0.05
C LEU A 290 -27.37 2.62 -0.88
N GLY A 291 -28.65 2.27 -1.04
CA GLY A 291 -29.60 3.04 -1.84
C GLY A 291 -29.29 2.96 -3.32
N GLU A 292 -29.24 4.11 -4.00
CA GLU A 292 -29.00 4.19 -5.45
C GLU A 292 -27.69 3.56 -5.88
N VAL A 293 -26.63 3.64 -5.06
CA VAL A 293 -25.32 3.07 -5.41
C VAL A 293 -25.40 1.55 -5.47
N LYS A 294 -26.08 0.90 -4.51
CA LYS A 294 -26.33 -0.55 -4.55
C LYS A 294 -27.11 -0.94 -5.81
N GLN A 295 -28.12 -0.17 -6.19
CA GLN A 295 -29.00 -0.49 -7.32
C GLN A 295 -28.31 -0.29 -8.68
N LYS A 296 -27.58 0.81 -8.85
CA LYS A 296 -26.96 1.19 -10.13
C LYS A 296 -25.54 0.64 -10.28
N TYR A 297 -24.78 0.57 -9.19
CA TYR A 297 -23.35 0.23 -9.17
C TYR A 297 -23.00 -0.73 -8.02
N PRO A 298 -23.57 -1.96 -8.02
CA PRO A 298 -23.37 -2.92 -6.94
C PRO A 298 -21.89 -3.22 -6.69
N GLN A 299 -21.06 -3.25 -7.74
CA GLN A 299 -19.62 -3.51 -7.59
C GLN A 299 -18.89 -2.39 -6.85
N LYS A 300 -19.26 -1.13 -7.08
CA LYS A 300 -18.75 0.01 -6.29
C LYS A 300 -19.17 -0.10 -4.82
N ALA A 301 -20.40 -0.54 -4.55
CA ALA A 301 -20.85 -0.79 -3.18
C ALA A 301 -20.04 -1.91 -2.50
N ILE A 302 -19.74 -2.99 -3.21
CA ILE A 302 -18.94 -4.12 -2.70
C ILE A 302 -17.48 -3.70 -2.47
N ALA A 303 -16.86 -2.95 -3.39
CA ALA A 303 -15.51 -2.41 -3.20
C ALA A 303 -15.43 -1.49 -1.97
N ARG A 304 -16.43 -0.63 -1.74
CA ARG A 304 -16.55 0.21 -0.54
C ARG A 304 -16.64 -0.62 0.74
N LEU A 305 -17.41 -1.70 0.72
CA LEU A 305 -17.46 -2.64 1.85
C LEU A 305 -16.10 -3.31 2.08
N GLY A 306 -15.36 -3.64 1.03
CA GLY A 306 -13.98 -4.13 1.13
C GLY A 306 -13.05 -3.16 1.88
N LEU A 307 -13.15 -1.85 1.62
CA LEU A 307 -12.42 -0.84 2.41
C LEU A 307 -12.84 -0.84 3.88
N ILE A 308 -14.15 -0.95 4.17
CA ILE A 308 -14.67 -1.00 5.53
C ILE A 308 -14.11 -2.21 6.30
N VAL A 309 -13.92 -3.36 5.64
CA VAL A 309 -13.26 -4.54 6.25
C VAL A 309 -11.82 -4.22 6.65
N LEU A 310 -11.05 -3.58 5.76
CA LEU A 310 -9.67 -3.22 6.07
C LEU A 310 -9.59 -2.22 7.22
N VAL A 311 -10.51 -1.24 7.27
CA VAL A 311 -10.60 -0.29 8.40
C VAL A 311 -10.91 -1.02 9.70
N GLN A 312 -11.94 -1.88 9.70
CA GLN A 312 -12.34 -2.65 10.87
C GLN A 312 -11.15 -3.46 11.40
N PHE A 313 -10.49 -4.20 10.52
CA PHE A 313 -9.31 -4.98 10.85
C PHE A 313 -8.17 -4.13 11.45
N TRP A 314 -7.81 -3.02 10.80
CA TRP A 314 -6.68 -2.21 11.26
C TRP A 314 -6.98 -1.48 12.58
N LEU A 315 -8.19 -0.99 12.77
CA LEU A 315 -8.60 -0.41 14.05
C LEU A 315 -8.58 -1.46 15.15
N GLU A 316 -9.09 -2.66 14.91
CA GLU A 316 -9.03 -3.76 15.87
C GLU A 316 -7.59 -4.08 16.27
N LYS A 317 -6.70 -4.26 15.29
CA LYS A 317 -5.27 -4.54 15.52
C LYS A 317 -4.58 -3.43 16.30
N ILE A 318 -4.79 -2.16 15.93
CA ILE A 318 -4.14 -1.04 16.61
C ILE A 318 -4.67 -0.90 18.05
N LEU A 319 -5.99 -0.96 18.24
CA LEU A 319 -6.61 -0.82 19.56
C LEU A 319 -6.13 -1.93 20.51
N VAL A 320 -6.22 -3.19 20.07
CA VAL A 320 -5.92 -4.34 20.93
C VAL A 320 -4.42 -4.56 21.09
N GLU A 321 -3.66 -4.65 19.99
CA GLU A 321 -2.26 -5.10 20.05
C GLU A 321 -1.26 -3.96 20.31
N LYS A 322 -1.58 -2.71 19.93
CA LYS A 322 -0.66 -1.57 20.09
C LYS A 322 -1.05 -0.63 21.23
N LEU A 323 -2.35 -0.47 21.49
CA LEU A 323 -2.85 0.47 22.51
C LEU A 323 -3.39 -0.23 23.75
N GLY A 324 -3.57 -1.56 23.73
CA GLY A 324 -4.04 -2.33 24.88
C GLY A 324 -5.46 -1.96 25.32
N VAL A 325 -6.32 -1.53 24.39
CA VAL A 325 -7.72 -1.16 24.64
C VAL A 325 -8.67 -2.04 23.84
N ALA A 326 -9.90 -2.20 24.32
CA ALA A 326 -10.92 -2.97 23.62
C ALA A 326 -11.31 -2.35 22.27
N ALA A 327 -11.60 -3.20 21.29
CA ALA A 327 -12.23 -2.87 20.02
C ALA A 327 -13.68 -3.40 20.03
N PRO A 328 -14.64 -2.67 20.61
CA PRO A 328 -16.01 -3.15 20.75
C PRO A 328 -16.67 -3.32 19.37
N ARG A 329 -17.45 -4.41 19.21
CA ARG A 329 -18.19 -4.67 17.97
C ARG A 329 -19.47 -3.83 17.86
N GLU A 330 -19.96 -3.34 18.99
CA GLU A 330 -21.18 -2.53 19.13
C GLU A 330 -20.95 -1.50 20.24
N LEU A 331 -21.47 -0.28 20.04
CA LEU A 331 -21.40 0.85 20.97
C LEU A 331 -22.70 1.65 20.94
#